data_AF-A0A1S3DMW3-F1
#
_entry.id   AF-A0A1S3DMW3-F1
#
_cell.length_a   1.000
_cell.length_b   1.000
_cell.length_c   1.000
_cell.angle_alpha   90.00
_cell.angle_beta   90.00
_cell.angle_gamma   90.00
#
_symmetry.space_group_name_H-M   'P 1'
#
loop_
_entity.id
_entity.type
_entity.pdbx_description
1 polymer ?
#
loop_
_entity_poly.entity_id
_entity_poly.type
_entity_poly.pdbx_seq_one_letter_code
_entity_poly.pdbx_strand_id
1 'polypeptide(L)'
;MKQIEEQALIQSEKIKRLPIDQKWNPTENPNILKTQIGFNQMIANIKKEINIPEKFEPLEIPVNPIDDITIDHHLSIEENFRKDDVAPTVAKVKALELINTQYPADQWTHIYTDGSMQNPEQGAGAGVTSELFSFYKGLGPFTTNFDGETEAIKIAVQQLLYRTNNFSKAVILSDSKAAIEAIANTDETPTKQIKEIRDIIKQLKCLRKQITLQWIPAHCGIHGNESADKLAKKGTEISNTPMRTVPFHSVKRIIKHKYNQSHRKCIQEEAKNTKWKDILTTPNIIVSFQEKRR
;
A
#
# COMPACT_ATOMS: atom_id res chain seq x y z
N MET A 1 -6.52 -26.51 13.34
CA MET A 1 -5.31 -26.09 14.07
C MET A 1 -4.63 -24.89 13.39
N LYS A 2 -4.14 -25.02 12.15
CA LYS A 2 -3.47 -23.94 11.39
C LYS A 2 -4.26 -22.62 11.25
N GLN A 3 -5.58 -22.68 11.04
CA GLN A 3 -6.42 -21.47 10.97
C GLN A 3 -6.51 -20.73 12.32
N ILE A 4 -6.51 -21.46 13.44
CA ILE A 4 -6.55 -20.86 14.79
C ILE A 4 -5.21 -20.19 15.08
N GLU A 5 -4.10 -20.81 14.69
CA GLU A 5 -2.75 -20.25 14.82
C GLU A 5 -2.59 -18.96 14.00
N GLU A 6 -3.10 -18.95 12.76
CA GLU A 6 -3.13 -17.75 11.91
C GLU A 6 -3.86 -16.59 12.61
N GLN A 7 -5.08 -16.83 13.09
CA GLN A 7 -5.89 -15.79 13.75
C GLN A 7 -5.24 -15.34 15.07
N ALA A 8 -4.71 -16.27 15.85
CA ALA A 8 -4.01 -15.98 17.10
C ALA A 8 -2.79 -15.05 16.86
N LEU A 9 -2.00 -15.32 15.81
CA LEU A 9 -0.89 -14.44 15.42
C LEU A 9 -1.36 -13.05 15.01
N ILE A 10 -2.37 -12.96 14.14
CA ILE A 10 -2.92 -11.67 13.68
C ILE A 10 -3.42 -10.85 14.87
N GLN A 11 -4.12 -11.48 15.82
CA GLN A 11 -4.59 -10.79 17.03
C GLN A 11 -3.43 -10.37 17.93
N SER A 12 -2.43 -11.23 18.13
CA SER A 12 -1.24 -10.90 18.93
C SER A 12 -0.49 -9.68 18.37
N GLU A 13 -0.35 -9.60 17.04
CA GLU A 13 0.26 -8.47 16.36
C GLU A 13 -0.59 -7.21 16.46
N LYS A 14 -1.92 -7.35 16.46
CA LYS A 14 -2.84 -6.23 16.65
C LYS A 14 -2.71 -5.64 18.06
N ILE A 15 -2.74 -6.50 19.09
CA ILE A 15 -2.66 -6.08 20.50
C ILE A 15 -1.35 -5.35 20.79
N LYS A 16 -0.22 -5.87 20.28
CA LYS A 16 1.11 -5.24 20.44
C LYS A 16 1.22 -3.82 19.88
N ARG A 17 0.35 -3.45 18.94
CA ARG A 17 0.36 -2.15 18.25
C ARG A 17 -0.68 -1.17 18.77
N LEU A 18 -1.56 -1.59 19.68
CA LEU A 18 -2.55 -0.68 20.25
C LEU A 18 -1.85 0.36 21.14
N PRO A 19 -2.29 1.62 21.13
CA PRO A 19 -1.75 2.68 21.98
C PRO A 19 -2.10 2.53 23.48
N ILE A 20 -2.54 1.35 23.93
CA ILE A 20 -2.99 1.10 25.30
C ILE A 20 -1.88 0.39 26.09
N ASP A 21 -1.48 1.06 27.17
CA ASP A 21 -0.78 0.64 28.40
C ASP A 21 0.11 -0.61 28.33
N GLN A 22 1.38 -0.45 28.73
CA GLN A 22 2.46 -1.44 28.83
C GLN A 22 2.14 -2.72 29.64
N LYS A 23 0.89 -2.94 30.08
CA LYS A 23 0.43 -4.14 30.81
C LYS A 23 0.43 -5.42 29.97
N TRP A 24 0.49 -5.30 28.65
CA TRP A 24 0.75 -6.43 27.74
C TRP A 24 2.23 -6.57 27.38
N ASN A 25 3.14 -5.85 28.05
CA ASN A 25 4.54 -6.23 28.00
C ASN A 25 4.67 -7.60 28.66
N PRO A 26 5.33 -8.56 27.99
CA PRO A 26 5.66 -9.83 28.61
C PRO A 26 6.69 -9.55 29.70
N THR A 27 6.24 -9.24 30.92
CA THR A 27 7.13 -9.31 32.07
C THR A 27 7.54 -10.76 32.23
N GLU A 28 8.84 -10.96 32.03
CA GLU A 28 9.62 -12.13 32.38
C GLU A 28 9.43 -12.42 33.87
N ASN A 29 8.48 -13.28 34.23
CA ASN A 29 8.61 -14.08 35.45
C ASN A 29 7.58 -15.22 35.47
N PRO A 30 7.97 -16.46 35.12
CA PRO A 30 7.13 -17.62 35.28
C PRO A 30 7.26 -18.14 36.71
N ASN A 31 6.71 -17.43 37.69
CA ASN A 31 6.29 -18.12 38.90
C ASN A 31 4.89 -18.66 38.61
N ILE A 32 4.83 -19.93 38.24
CA ILE A 32 3.75 -20.91 38.53
C ILE A 32 3.87 -22.04 37.50
N LEU A 33 4.04 -23.26 38.02
CA LEU A 33 4.02 -24.54 37.32
C LEU A 33 2.77 -24.67 36.43
N LYS A 34 2.86 -24.27 35.17
CA LYS A 34 1.81 -24.52 34.17
C LYS A 34 2.20 -25.72 33.33
N THR A 35 1.36 -26.74 33.33
CA THR A 35 1.46 -27.95 32.49
C THR A 35 1.00 -27.72 31.05
N GLN A 36 0.43 -26.54 30.75
CA GLN A 36 -0.08 -26.16 29.44
C GLN A 36 0.64 -24.91 28.91
N ILE A 37 0.93 -24.92 27.60
CA ILE A 37 1.55 -23.80 26.88
C ILE A 37 0.54 -22.65 26.84
N GLY A 38 0.91 -21.49 27.40
CA GLY A 38 0.06 -20.30 27.37
C GLY A 38 0.04 -19.62 26.00
N PHE A 39 -0.97 -18.78 25.72
CA PHE A 39 -1.11 -18.04 24.46
C PHE A 39 0.18 -17.35 24.01
N ASN A 40 0.85 -16.61 24.91
CA ASN A 40 2.09 -15.90 24.58
C ASN A 40 3.26 -16.83 24.21
N GLN A 41 3.37 -17.99 24.87
CA GLN A 41 4.41 -18.99 24.55
C GLN A 41 4.12 -19.68 23.22
N MET A 42 2.85 -20.00 22.96
CA MET A 42 2.41 -20.54 21.67
C MET A 42 2.73 -19.55 20.54
N ILE A 43 2.39 -18.27 20.71
CA ILE A 43 2.73 -17.22 19.74
C ILE A 43 4.25 -17.07 19.56
N ALA A 44 5.04 -17.12 20.65
CA ALA A 44 6.50 -17.03 20.56
C ALA A 44 7.11 -18.19 19.78
N ASN A 45 6.60 -19.42 19.96
CA ASN A 45 7.04 -20.58 19.20
C ASN A 45 6.69 -20.45 17.71
N ILE A 46 5.45 -20.06 17.39
CA ILE A 46 5.02 -19.88 16.00
C ILE A 46 5.77 -18.72 15.33
N LYS A 47 6.08 -17.63 16.05
CA LYS A 47 6.90 -16.52 15.55
C LYS A 47 8.33 -16.93 15.18
N LYS A 48 8.93 -17.89 15.89
CA LYS A 48 10.27 -18.39 15.52
C LYS A 48 10.27 -19.09 14.16
N GLU A 49 9.17 -19.73 13.79
CA GLU A 49 8.99 -20.38 12.48
C GLU A 49 8.65 -19.36 11.38
N ILE A 50 8.00 -18.26 11.74
CA ILE A 50 7.56 -17.22 10.82
C ILE A 50 8.42 -15.98 11.04
N ASN A 51 9.49 -15.83 10.23
CA ASN A 51 10.34 -14.61 10.15
C ASN A 51 9.52 -13.31 9.94
N ILE A 52 8.91 -12.78 11.01
CA ILE A 52 8.11 -11.57 11.06
C ILE A 52 9.06 -10.42 11.46
N PRO A 53 9.00 -9.26 10.80
CA PRO A 53 9.79 -8.09 11.17
C PRO A 53 9.59 -7.66 12.62
N GLU A 54 10.69 -7.41 13.35
CA GLU A 54 10.64 -6.99 14.76
C GLU A 54 10.21 -5.52 14.93
N LYS A 55 10.55 -4.65 13.95
CA LYS A 55 10.17 -3.23 13.98
C LYS A 55 8.74 -3.06 13.46
N PHE A 56 7.86 -2.53 14.29
CA PHE A 56 6.45 -2.34 13.95
C PHE A 56 5.98 -0.90 14.13
N GLU A 57 4.97 -0.53 13.34
CA GLU A 57 4.26 0.74 13.51
C GLU A 57 3.10 0.57 14.50
N PRO A 58 2.86 1.55 15.40
CA PRO A 58 1.66 1.57 16.20
C PRO A 58 0.43 1.72 15.31
N LEU A 59 -0.72 1.25 15.80
CA LEU A 59 -2.01 1.50 15.16
C LEU A 59 -2.40 2.96 15.41
N GLU A 60 -2.78 3.65 14.34
CA GLU A 60 -3.35 4.99 14.44
C GLU A 60 -4.74 4.91 15.09
N ILE A 61 -5.06 5.94 15.86
CA ILE A 61 -6.39 6.16 16.43
C ILE A 61 -7.24 6.78 15.30
N PRO A 62 -8.51 6.35 15.12
CA PRO A 62 -9.40 7.00 14.17
C PRO A 62 -9.45 8.50 14.41
N VAL A 63 -9.32 9.27 13.32
CA VAL A 63 -9.39 10.73 13.36
C VAL A 63 -10.84 11.12 13.61
N ASN A 64 -11.04 12.20 14.37
CA ASN A 64 -12.37 12.77 14.53
C ASN A 64 -12.90 13.20 13.14
N PRO A 65 -14.09 12.72 12.71
CA PRO A 65 -14.64 13.02 11.39
C PRO A 65 -14.79 14.53 11.11
N ILE A 66 -14.93 15.35 12.16
CA ILE A 66 -15.05 16.81 12.05
C ILE A 66 -13.73 17.47 11.63
N ASP A 67 -12.59 16.86 12.01
CA ASP A 67 -11.26 17.40 11.76
C ASP A 67 -10.67 16.98 10.40
N ASP A 68 -11.37 16.08 9.69
CA ASP A 68 -10.94 15.53 8.42
C ASP A 68 -11.15 16.51 7.27
N ILE A 69 -10.27 16.45 6.28
CA ILE A 69 -10.29 17.36 5.14
C ILE A 69 -10.81 16.63 3.90
N THR A 70 -11.69 17.29 3.15
CA THR A 70 -12.02 16.84 1.81
C THR A 70 -10.81 17.05 0.89
N ILE A 71 -10.28 15.95 0.36
CA ILE A 71 -9.20 15.92 -0.63
C ILE A 71 -9.84 15.92 -2.01
N ASP A 72 -9.46 16.90 -2.83
CA ASP A 72 -9.92 17.00 -4.21
C ASP A 72 -9.30 15.87 -5.04
N HIS A 73 -10.14 15.00 -5.60
CA HIS A 73 -9.68 13.84 -6.33
C HIS A 73 -10.68 13.36 -7.40
N HIS A 74 -10.15 12.76 -8.45
CA HIS A 74 -10.92 12.21 -9.57
C HIS A 74 -10.36 10.85 -9.98
N LEU A 75 -11.22 9.83 -10.04
CA LEU A 75 -10.84 8.43 -10.30
C LEU A 75 -11.13 7.96 -11.73
N SER A 76 -11.63 8.87 -12.57
CA SER A 76 -12.09 8.58 -13.93
C SER A 76 -11.64 9.69 -14.87
N ILE A 77 -11.42 9.32 -16.13
CA ILE A 77 -11.08 10.27 -17.20
C ILE A 77 -12.35 10.81 -17.86
N GLU A 78 -13.35 9.93 -18.02
CA GLU A 78 -14.67 10.21 -18.58
C GLU A 78 -15.71 9.34 -17.86
N GLU A 79 -16.99 9.67 -18.02
CA GLU A 79 -18.09 8.81 -17.59
C GLU A 79 -17.97 7.43 -18.26
N ASN A 80 -18.01 6.37 -17.45
CA ASN A 80 -17.92 4.97 -17.90
C ASN A 80 -16.60 4.54 -18.58
N PHE A 81 -15.48 5.26 -18.36
CA PHE A 81 -14.19 4.83 -18.89
C PHE A 81 -13.70 3.51 -18.27
N ARG A 82 -13.55 2.48 -19.10
CA ARG A 82 -12.94 1.19 -18.74
C ARG A 82 -11.66 0.98 -19.54
N LYS A 83 -10.53 0.87 -18.85
CA LYS A 83 -9.20 0.72 -19.47
C LYS A 83 -9.13 -0.52 -20.37
N ASP A 84 -9.74 -1.62 -19.95
CA ASP A 84 -9.66 -2.90 -20.66
C ASP A 84 -10.44 -2.91 -21.99
N ASP A 85 -11.40 -1.99 -22.15
CA ASP A 85 -12.27 -1.91 -23.32
C ASP A 85 -11.70 -0.96 -24.40
N VAL A 86 -10.59 -0.26 -24.12
CA VAL A 86 -10.07 0.83 -24.93
C VAL A 86 -8.62 0.56 -25.31
N ALA A 87 -8.28 0.78 -26.59
CA ALA A 87 -6.91 0.65 -27.06
C ALA A 87 -5.98 1.64 -26.31
N PRO A 88 -4.72 1.26 -25.98
CA PRO A 88 -3.80 2.14 -25.24
C PRO A 88 -3.59 3.51 -25.88
N THR A 89 -3.58 3.58 -27.21
CA THR A 89 -3.48 4.85 -27.96
C THR A 89 -4.65 5.77 -27.71
N VAL A 90 -5.87 5.24 -27.67
CA VAL A 90 -7.09 6.00 -27.37
C VAL A 90 -7.11 6.43 -25.91
N ALA A 91 -6.74 5.53 -24.99
CA ALA A 91 -6.61 5.85 -23.57
C ALA A 91 -5.62 7.00 -23.34
N LYS A 92 -4.48 6.99 -24.05
CA LYS A 92 -3.50 8.09 -24.04
C LYS A 92 -4.08 9.40 -24.53
N VAL A 93 -4.75 9.41 -25.69
CA VAL A 93 -5.32 10.64 -26.25
C VAL A 93 -6.32 11.25 -25.28
N LYS A 94 -7.25 10.44 -24.74
CA LYS A 94 -8.23 10.90 -23.75
C LYS A 94 -7.61 11.42 -22.47
N ALA A 95 -6.59 10.73 -21.95
CA ALA A 95 -5.88 11.19 -20.76
C ALA A 95 -5.17 12.53 -21.00
N LEU A 96 -4.52 12.71 -22.15
CA LEU A 96 -3.85 13.97 -22.51
C LEU A 96 -4.86 15.10 -22.73
N GLU A 97 -6.01 14.80 -23.36
CA GLU A 97 -7.10 15.76 -23.50
C GLU A 97 -7.62 16.23 -22.15
N LEU A 98 -7.86 15.31 -21.21
CA LEU A 98 -8.26 15.67 -19.85
C LEU A 98 -7.19 16.52 -19.15
N ILE A 99 -5.92 16.11 -19.22
CA ILE A 99 -4.83 16.86 -18.57
C ILE A 99 -4.78 18.27 -19.13
N ASN A 100 -4.85 18.44 -20.45
CA ASN A 100 -4.76 19.76 -21.09
C ASN A 100 -6.00 20.63 -20.84
N THR A 101 -7.19 20.05 -20.71
CA THR A 101 -8.44 20.79 -20.53
C THR A 101 -8.70 21.15 -19.07
N GLN A 102 -8.54 20.20 -18.15
CA GLN A 102 -8.81 20.41 -16.71
C GLN A 102 -7.61 21.00 -15.96
N TYR A 103 -6.40 20.65 -16.37
CA TYR A 103 -5.15 21.01 -15.69
C TYR A 103 -4.16 21.66 -16.66
N PRO A 104 -4.49 22.79 -17.30
CA PRO A 104 -3.60 23.39 -18.29
C PRO A 104 -2.25 23.80 -17.66
N ALA A 105 -1.15 23.53 -18.35
CA ALA A 105 0.22 23.60 -17.82
C ALA A 105 0.68 25.01 -17.42
N ASP A 106 0.03 26.06 -17.94
CA ASP A 106 0.26 27.46 -17.55
C ASP A 106 -0.25 27.77 -16.13
N GLN A 107 -1.21 26.98 -15.62
CA GLN A 107 -1.84 27.20 -14.32
C GLN A 107 -1.56 26.08 -13.31
N TRP A 108 -1.28 24.86 -13.79
CA TRP A 108 -1.15 23.67 -12.97
C TRP A 108 0.23 23.05 -13.11
N THR A 109 0.90 22.85 -11.98
CA THR A 109 2.09 22.00 -11.93
C THR A 109 1.68 20.52 -12.02
N HIS A 110 2.14 19.83 -13.06
CA HIS A 110 1.92 18.39 -13.21
C HIS A 110 2.97 17.59 -12.45
N ILE A 111 2.53 16.62 -11.68
CA ILE A 111 3.40 15.68 -10.98
C ILE A 111 2.90 14.28 -11.27
N TYR A 112 3.75 13.44 -11.80
CA TYR A 112 3.48 12.04 -12.09
C TYR A 112 4.11 11.18 -11.00
N THR A 113 3.37 10.19 -10.52
CA THR A 113 3.80 9.28 -9.45
C THR A 113 3.55 7.84 -9.86
N ASP A 114 4.48 6.96 -9.50
CA ASP A 114 4.35 5.52 -9.74
C ASP A 114 5.03 4.72 -8.63
N GLY A 115 4.48 3.53 -8.35
CA GLY A 115 5.05 2.52 -7.48
C GLY A 115 5.38 1.26 -8.25
N SER A 116 6.58 0.71 -8.02
CA SER A 116 7.01 -0.53 -8.66
C SER A 116 7.48 -1.56 -7.63
N MET A 117 7.19 -2.83 -7.85
CA MET A 117 7.71 -3.94 -7.05
C MET A 117 8.14 -5.07 -7.99
N GLN A 118 9.45 -5.21 -8.21
CA GLN A 118 10.02 -6.21 -9.11
C GLN A 118 10.27 -7.55 -8.39
N ASN A 119 10.84 -7.50 -7.19
CA ASN A 119 11.12 -8.67 -6.37
C ASN A 119 10.65 -8.44 -4.92
N PRO A 120 9.82 -9.33 -4.33
CA PRO A 120 9.42 -9.24 -2.93
C PRO A 120 10.57 -9.12 -1.92
N GLU A 121 11.75 -9.66 -2.23
CA GLU A 121 12.93 -9.61 -1.36
C GLU A 121 13.59 -8.23 -1.31
N GLN A 122 13.59 -7.51 -2.43
CA GLN A 122 14.11 -6.14 -2.51
C GLN A 122 13.05 -5.13 -2.03
N GLY A 123 11.79 -5.47 -2.25
CA GLY A 123 10.63 -4.63 -1.94
C GLY A 123 10.26 -3.67 -3.06
N ALA A 124 9.47 -2.68 -2.70
CA ALA A 124 8.93 -1.69 -3.61
C ALA A 124 9.85 -0.46 -3.73
N GLY A 125 9.72 0.21 -4.87
CA GLY A 125 10.28 1.51 -5.16
C GLY A 125 9.17 2.50 -5.47
N ALA A 126 9.43 3.77 -5.16
CA ALA A 126 8.58 4.90 -5.46
C ALA A 126 9.30 5.83 -6.45
N GLY A 127 8.58 6.33 -7.44
CA GLY A 127 9.08 7.25 -8.45
C GLY A 127 8.18 8.47 -8.59
N VAL A 128 8.78 9.65 -8.70
CA VAL A 128 8.07 10.92 -8.90
C VAL A 128 8.76 11.73 -9.98
N THR A 129 7.99 12.22 -10.94
CA THR A 129 8.48 13.09 -12.02
C THR A 129 7.60 14.34 -12.14
N SER A 130 8.23 15.50 -12.20
CA SER A 130 7.62 16.79 -12.48
C SER A 130 8.65 17.66 -13.21
N GLU A 131 8.20 18.70 -13.89
CA GLU A 131 9.11 19.71 -14.47
C GLU A 131 9.99 20.37 -13.40
N LEU A 132 9.48 20.48 -12.16
CA LEU A 132 10.19 21.11 -11.05
C LEU A 132 11.19 20.19 -10.34
N PHE A 133 10.97 18.87 -10.39
CA PHE A 133 11.78 17.91 -9.64
C PHE A 133 11.55 16.47 -10.11
N SER A 134 12.53 15.61 -9.86
CA SER A 134 12.42 14.17 -10.07
C SER A 134 13.10 13.42 -8.94
N PHE A 135 12.41 12.45 -8.36
CA PHE A 135 12.90 11.67 -7.23
C PHE A 135 12.55 10.20 -7.38
N TYR A 136 13.38 9.35 -6.79
CA TYR A 136 13.09 7.95 -6.61
C TYR A 136 13.57 7.49 -5.24
N LYS A 137 12.91 6.48 -4.68
CA LYS A 137 13.21 5.97 -3.34
C LYS A 137 12.91 4.47 -3.26
N GLY A 138 13.81 3.71 -2.67
CA GLY A 138 13.56 2.33 -2.26
C GLY A 138 12.84 2.30 -0.91
N LEU A 139 11.87 1.40 -0.75
CA LEU A 139 11.15 1.20 0.50
C LEU A 139 11.68 0.02 1.32
N GLY A 140 12.47 -0.86 0.69
CA GLY A 140 13.04 -2.05 1.32
C GLY A 140 12.03 -3.21 1.42
N PRO A 141 12.45 -4.35 1.99
CA PRO A 141 11.68 -5.59 1.97
C PRO A 141 10.31 -5.47 2.65
N PHE A 142 9.42 -6.43 2.38
CA PHE A 142 8.06 -6.55 2.95
C PHE A 142 7.05 -5.49 2.51
N THR A 143 7.44 -4.61 1.58
CA THR A 143 6.60 -3.59 0.98
C THR A 143 5.91 -4.12 -0.28
N THR A 144 4.99 -3.33 -0.82
CA THR A 144 4.13 -3.67 -1.96
C THR A 144 4.16 -2.61 -3.02
N ASN A 145 3.64 -2.94 -4.20
CA ASN A 145 3.35 -1.93 -5.21
C ASN A 145 2.54 -0.77 -4.61
N PHE A 146 1.48 -1.09 -3.87
CA PHE A 146 0.66 -0.09 -3.18
C PHE A 146 1.46 0.80 -2.22
N ASP A 147 2.38 0.24 -1.43
CA ASP A 147 3.25 1.04 -0.54
C ASP A 147 4.17 1.97 -1.36
N GLY A 148 4.63 1.51 -2.53
CA GLY A 148 5.37 2.32 -3.50
C GLY A 148 4.54 3.48 -4.03
N GLU A 149 3.29 3.22 -4.44
CA GLU A 149 2.35 4.25 -4.93
C GLU A 149 2.09 5.33 -3.88
N THR A 150 1.76 4.91 -2.65
CA THR A 150 1.48 5.85 -1.56
C THR A 150 2.73 6.63 -1.14
N GLU A 151 3.92 6.01 -1.16
CA GLU A 151 5.17 6.71 -0.87
C GLU A 151 5.54 7.70 -2.00
N ALA A 152 5.25 7.38 -3.26
CA ALA A 152 5.44 8.30 -4.37
C ALA A 152 4.56 9.56 -4.21
N ILE A 153 3.28 9.39 -3.87
CA ILE A 153 2.38 10.52 -3.58
C ILE A 153 2.87 11.30 -2.36
N LYS A 154 3.34 10.62 -1.30
CA LYS A 154 3.94 11.27 -0.14
C LYS A 154 5.14 12.14 -0.52
N ILE A 155 6.06 11.61 -1.32
CA ILE A 155 7.22 12.37 -1.79
C ILE A 155 6.75 13.58 -2.60
N ALA A 156 5.77 13.42 -3.50
CA ALA A 156 5.21 14.52 -4.28
C ALA A 156 4.69 15.66 -3.40
N VAL A 157 3.83 15.38 -2.42
CA VAL A 157 3.27 16.42 -1.54
C VAL A 157 4.33 17.05 -0.64
N GLN A 158 5.33 16.29 -0.19
CA GLN A 158 6.48 16.84 0.55
C GLN A 158 7.29 17.82 -0.31
N GLN A 159 7.59 17.46 -1.55
CA GLN A 159 8.36 18.31 -2.45
C GLN A 159 7.60 19.60 -2.82
N LEU A 160 6.28 19.53 -2.93
CA LEU A 160 5.42 20.70 -3.06
C LEU A 160 5.47 21.60 -1.82
N LEU A 161 5.41 21.03 -0.62
CA LEU A 161 5.50 21.80 0.63
C LEU A 161 6.82 22.58 0.74
N TYR A 162 7.94 22.01 0.27
CA TYR A 162 9.22 22.70 0.23
C TYR A 162 9.32 23.78 -0.87
N ARG A 163 8.39 23.79 -1.84
CA ARG A 163 8.40 24.68 -3.02
C ARG A 163 7.11 25.49 -3.14
N THR A 164 6.55 25.90 -2.01
CA THR A 164 5.29 26.66 -1.97
C THR A 164 5.34 27.96 -2.77
N ASN A 165 6.52 28.53 -3.03
CA ASN A 165 6.65 29.73 -3.86
C ASN A 165 6.63 29.47 -5.37
N ASN A 166 6.75 28.21 -5.81
CA ASN A 166 6.89 27.85 -7.22
C ASN A 166 5.58 27.48 -7.92
N PHE A 167 4.48 27.36 -7.18
CA PHE A 167 3.18 26.97 -7.75
C PHE A 167 2.01 27.55 -6.93
N SER A 168 0.84 27.63 -7.56
CA SER A 168 -0.44 27.93 -6.90
C SER A 168 -1.37 26.73 -6.93
N LYS A 169 -1.39 26.00 -8.05
CA LYS A 169 -2.16 24.76 -8.25
C LYS A 169 -1.24 23.63 -8.70
N ALA A 170 -1.47 22.43 -8.19
CA ALA A 170 -0.75 21.24 -8.60
C ALA A 170 -1.70 20.04 -8.71
N VAL A 171 -1.49 19.23 -9.75
CA VAL A 171 -2.20 17.97 -9.94
C VAL A 171 -1.21 16.81 -9.83
N ILE A 172 -1.55 15.84 -8.99
CA ILE A 172 -0.80 14.60 -8.84
C ILE A 172 -1.51 13.53 -9.66
N LEU A 173 -0.85 13.12 -10.72
CA LEU A 173 -1.30 12.15 -11.71
C LEU A 173 -0.72 10.78 -11.31
N SER A 174 -1.59 9.87 -10.88
CA SER A 174 -1.24 8.49 -10.50
C SER A 174 -2.10 7.52 -11.28
N ASP A 175 -1.55 6.36 -11.63
CA ASP A 175 -2.32 5.29 -12.25
C ASP A 175 -2.91 4.28 -11.25
N SER A 176 -2.66 4.50 -9.95
CA SER A 176 -3.19 3.69 -8.85
C SER A 176 -4.46 4.29 -8.25
N LYS A 177 -5.62 3.82 -8.72
CA LYS A 177 -6.93 4.18 -8.13
C LYS A 177 -6.97 3.87 -6.63
N ALA A 178 -6.46 2.71 -6.24
CA ALA A 178 -6.45 2.27 -4.85
C ALA A 178 -5.67 3.24 -3.95
N ALA A 179 -4.54 3.80 -4.42
CA ALA A 179 -3.77 4.77 -3.64
C ALA A 179 -4.53 6.09 -3.48
N ILE A 180 -5.15 6.60 -4.55
CA ILE A 180 -5.98 7.81 -4.51
C ILE A 180 -7.17 7.61 -3.56
N GLU A 181 -7.89 6.51 -3.70
CA GLU A 181 -9.03 6.14 -2.83
C GLU A 181 -8.61 6.04 -1.37
N ALA A 182 -7.50 5.35 -1.08
CA ALA A 182 -7.01 5.22 0.30
C ALA A 182 -6.64 6.58 0.92
N ILE A 183 -6.09 7.50 0.12
CA ILE A 183 -5.77 8.85 0.58
C ILE A 183 -7.06 9.67 0.78
N ALA A 184 -8.04 9.56 -0.12
CA ALA A 184 -9.29 10.31 -0.05
C ALA A 184 -10.31 9.76 0.96
N ASN A 185 -10.25 8.48 1.31
CA ASN A 185 -11.27 7.81 2.12
C ASN A 185 -11.20 8.20 3.61
N THR A 186 -12.16 8.97 4.08
CA THR A 186 -12.26 9.43 5.47
C THR A 186 -12.95 8.43 6.42
N ASP A 187 -13.58 7.39 5.89
CA ASP A 187 -14.39 6.44 6.68
C ASP A 187 -13.54 5.38 7.39
N GLU A 188 -12.36 5.09 6.86
CA GLU A 188 -11.43 4.11 7.42
C GLU A 188 -10.31 4.77 8.22
N THR A 189 -9.83 4.08 9.26
CA THR A 189 -8.66 4.54 10.01
C THR A 189 -7.42 4.54 9.10
N PRO A 190 -6.80 5.70 8.83
CA PRO A 190 -5.70 5.78 7.90
C PRO A 190 -4.46 5.08 8.48
N THR A 191 -3.59 4.57 7.60
CA THR A 191 -2.22 4.24 8.01
C THR A 191 -1.48 5.52 8.40
N LYS A 192 -0.41 5.40 9.18
CA LYS A 192 0.47 6.53 9.53
C LYS A 192 0.90 7.32 8.29
N GLN A 193 1.30 6.61 7.24
CA GLN A 193 1.71 7.21 5.98
C GLN A 193 0.57 7.99 5.30
N ILE A 194 -0.64 7.42 5.22
CA ILE A 194 -1.80 8.11 4.64
C ILE A 194 -2.11 9.37 5.44
N LYS A 195 -2.12 9.28 6.78
CA LYS A 195 -2.34 10.43 7.67
C LYS A 195 -1.32 11.54 7.43
N GLU A 196 -0.03 11.21 7.33
CA GLU A 196 1.02 12.17 7.00
C GLU A 196 0.77 12.86 5.63
N ILE A 197 0.30 12.11 4.62
CA ILE A 197 -0.06 12.69 3.32
C ILE A 197 -1.22 13.70 3.49
N ARG A 198 -2.28 13.32 4.21
CA ARG A 198 -3.44 14.21 4.47
C ARG A 198 -3.02 15.47 5.21
N ASP A 199 -2.17 15.33 6.23
CA ASP A 199 -1.68 16.46 7.02
C ASP A 199 -0.88 17.45 6.15
N ILE A 200 -0.05 16.95 5.23
CA ILE A 200 0.69 17.81 4.30
C ILE A 200 -0.27 18.50 3.31
N ILE A 201 -1.25 17.79 2.76
CA ILE A 201 -2.27 18.39 1.88
C ILE A 201 -3.06 19.47 2.63
N LYS A 202 -3.42 19.23 3.90
CA LYS A 202 -4.08 20.21 4.77
C LYS A 202 -3.22 21.46 4.95
N GLN A 203 -1.93 21.30 5.23
CA GLN A 203 -0.98 22.42 5.35
C GLN A 203 -0.89 23.22 4.05
N LEU A 204 -0.76 22.55 2.90
CA LEU A 204 -0.74 23.19 1.58
C LEU A 204 -2.03 23.99 1.33
N LYS A 205 -3.19 23.43 1.69
CA LYS A 205 -4.48 24.13 1.59
C LYS A 205 -4.55 25.37 2.48
N CYS A 206 -4.03 25.31 3.71
CA CYS A 206 -3.89 26.49 4.59
C CYS A 206 -2.98 27.57 4.00
N LEU A 207 -1.98 27.18 3.21
CA LEU A 207 -1.13 28.09 2.42
C LEU A 207 -1.76 28.55 1.11
N ARG A 208 -3.08 28.35 0.93
CA ARG A 208 -3.86 28.68 -0.26
C ARG A 208 -3.34 28.02 -1.53
N LYS A 209 -2.80 26.80 -1.40
CA LYS A 209 -2.42 25.95 -2.54
C LYS A 209 -3.56 24.98 -2.87
N GLN A 210 -3.84 24.83 -4.15
CA GLN A 210 -4.82 23.85 -4.63
C GLN A 210 -4.09 22.58 -5.06
N ILE A 211 -4.44 21.46 -4.44
CA ILE A 211 -3.86 20.13 -4.73
C ILE A 211 -4.99 19.21 -5.13
N THR A 212 -4.87 18.58 -6.29
CA THR A 212 -5.85 17.61 -6.81
C THR A 212 -5.16 16.30 -7.16
N LEU A 213 -5.78 15.17 -6.80
CA LEU A 213 -5.33 13.83 -7.20
C LEU A 213 -6.13 13.36 -8.41
N GLN A 214 -5.48 13.09 -9.54
CA GLN A 214 -6.15 12.64 -10.76
C GLN A 214 -5.64 11.26 -11.16
N TRP A 215 -6.57 10.33 -11.35
CA TRP A 215 -6.24 9.03 -11.92
C TRP A 215 -5.95 9.13 -13.43
N ILE A 216 -4.88 8.47 -13.89
CA ILE A 216 -4.54 8.33 -15.31
C ILE A 216 -4.30 6.86 -15.70
N PRO A 217 -4.41 6.47 -16.98
CA PRO A 217 -4.25 5.08 -17.35
C PRO A 217 -2.77 4.68 -17.43
N ALA A 218 -2.39 3.61 -16.73
CA ALA A 218 -1.02 3.07 -16.79
C ALA A 218 -0.63 2.56 -18.18
N HIS A 219 0.67 2.63 -18.51
CA HIS A 219 1.31 1.98 -19.66
C HIS A 219 0.69 2.30 -21.04
N CYS A 220 0.18 3.52 -21.22
CA CYS A 220 -0.42 3.94 -22.49
C CYS A 220 0.48 4.88 -23.33
N GLY A 221 1.70 5.21 -22.87
CA GLY A 221 2.58 6.13 -23.62
C GLY A 221 2.60 7.57 -23.10
N ILE A 222 2.06 7.87 -21.91
CA ILE A 222 2.12 9.22 -21.31
C ILE A 222 3.52 9.43 -20.76
N HIS A 223 4.24 10.40 -21.33
CA HIS A 223 5.67 10.62 -21.06
C HIS A 223 5.98 10.80 -19.56
N GLY A 224 5.18 11.58 -18.84
CA GLY A 224 5.36 11.80 -17.41
C GLY A 224 5.17 10.52 -16.58
N ASN A 225 4.12 9.73 -16.87
CA ASN A 225 3.86 8.46 -16.18
C ASN A 225 4.95 7.43 -16.45
N GLU A 226 5.40 7.31 -17.71
CA GLU A 226 6.50 6.41 -18.06
C GLU A 226 7.82 6.81 -17.40
N SER A 227 8.03 8.10 -17.18
CA SER A 227 9.21 8.59 -16.46
C SER A 227 9.13 8.26 -14.97
N ALA A 228 7.95 8.41 -14.36
CA ALA A 228 7.70 7.99 -12.98
C ALA A 228 7.90 6.47 -12.81
N ASP A 229 7.38 5.64 -13.71
CA ASP A 229 7.58 4.17 -13.71
C ASP A 229 9.05 3.77 -13.81
N LYS A 230 9.82 4.44 -14.68
CA LYS A 230 11.28 4.24 -14.76
C LYS A 230 11.97 4.60 -13.45
N LEU A 231 11.56 5.69 -12.80
CA LEU A 231 12.11 6.10 -11.51
C LEU A 231 11.73 5.12 -10.39
N ALA A 232 10.49 4.64 -10.36
CA ALA A 232 10.02 3.66 -9.38
C ALA A 232 10.81 2.35 -9.50
N LYS A 233 11.06 1.88 -10.73
CA LYS A 233 11.92 0.72 -11.01
C LYS A 233 13.34 0.92 -10.52
N LYS A 234 13.96 2.08 -10.77
CA LYS A 234 15.27 2.42 -10.18
C LYS A 234 15.24 2.41 -8.65
N GLY A 235 14.12 2.80 -8.04
CA GLY A 235 13.91 2.70 -6.60
C GLY A 235 13.99 1.26 -6.07
N THR A 236 13.51 0.28 -6.84
CA THR A 236 13.58 -1.15 -6.45
C THR A 236 15.00 -1.71 -6.45
N GLU A 237 15.90 -1.13 -7.25
CA GLU A 237 17.29 -1.57 -7.39
C GLU A 237 18.19 -1.10 -6.22
N ILE A 238 17.70 -0.22 -5.36
CA ILE A 238 18.46 0.31 -4.21
C ILE A 238 18.59 -0.77 -3.13
N SER A 239 19.71 -1.49 -3.18
CA SER A 239 19.97 -2.71 -2.38
C SER A 239 20.25 -2.49 -0.89
N ASN A 240 20.22 -1.26 -0.38
CA ASN A 240 20.58 -0.93 1.01
C ASN A 240 19.55 -0.04 1.73
N THR A 241 18.27 -0.16 1.37
CA THR A 241 17.23 0.59 2.09
C THR A 241 17.09 0.05 3.52
N PRO A 242 17.26 0.88 4.57
CA PRO A 242 17.15 0.43 5.95
C PRO A 242 15.74 -0.09 6.24
N MET A 243 15.64 -1.18 7.02
CA MET A 243 14.36 -1.76 7.45
C MET A 243 13.50 -0.69 8.13
N ARG A 244 12.40 -0.34 7.48
CA ARG A 244 11.36 0.55 8.00
C ARG A 244 10.50 -0.20 9.03
N THR A 245 9.83 0.56 9.88
CA THR A 245 8.75 0.02 10.70
C THR A 245 7.66 -0.52 9.79
N VAL A 246 7.11 -1.70 10.13
CA VAL A 246 6.15 -2.37 9.25
C VAL A 246 4.71 -2.13 9.73
N PRO A 247 3.80 -1.66 8.85
CA PRO A 247 2.41 -1.43 9.20
C PRO A 247 1.67 -2.76 9.44
N PHE A 248 0.59 -2.71 10.22
CA PHE A 248 -0.17 -3.90 10.61
C PHE A 248 -0.70 -4.71 9.40
N HIS A 249 -1.18 -4.03 8.35
CA HIS A 249 -1.70 -4.72 7.16
C HIS A 249 -0.61 -5.55 6.46
N SER A 250 0.63 -5.05 6.41
CA SER A 250 1.77 -5.78 5.82
C SER A 250 2.10 -7.03 6.63
N VAL A 251 2.12 -6.95 7.97
CA VAL A 251 2.33 -8.14 8.81
C VAL A 251 1.18 -9.14 8.71
N LYS A 252 -0.07 -8.67 8.76
CA LYS A 252 -1.26 -9.51 8.56
C LYS A 252 -1.18 -10.26 7.22
N ARG A 253 -0.72 -9.59 6.17
CA ARG A 253 -0.53 -10.19 4.84
C ARG A 253 0.59 -11.22 4.82
N ILE A 254 1.73 -10.96 5.45
CA ILE A 254 2.85 -11.92 5.57
C ILE A 254 2.37 -13.19 6.28
N ILE A 255 1.64 -13.04 7.40
CA ILE A 255 1.08 -14.16 8.15
C ILE A 255 0.16 -14.98 7.25
N LYS A 256 -0.83 -14.33 6.63
CA LYS A 256 -1.76 -15.00 5.70
C LYS A 256 -1.05 -15.71 4.56
N HIS A 257 -0.06 -15.06 3.95
CA HIS A 257 0.70 -15.63 2.84
C HIS A 257 1.43 -16.90 3.26
N LYS A 258 2.13 -16.88 4.40
CA LYS A 258 2.85 -18.07 4.90
C LYS A 258 1.90 -19.22 5.24
N TYR A 259 0.78 -18.95 5.92
CA TYR A 259 -0.20 -20.00 6.23
C TYR A 259 -0.83 -20.58 4.97
N ASN A 260 -1.18 -19.74 3.99
CA ASN A 260 -1.67 -20.20 2.70
C ASN A 260 -0.64 -21.06 1.97
N GLN A 261 0.65 -20.67 1.98
CA GLN A 261 1.71 -21.46 1.36
C GLN A 261 1.89 -22.83 2.04
N SER A 262 1.91 -22.86 3.38
CA SER A 262 1.98 -24.10 4.16
C SER A 262 0.76 -24.99 3.95
N HIS A 263 -0.43 -24.41 3.83
CA HIS A 263 -1.66 -25.14 3.53
C HIS A 263 -1.62 -25.74 2.12
N ARG A 264 -1.19 -24.95 1.12
CA ARG A 264 -1.02 -25.42 -0.26
C ARG A 264 0.00 -26.56 -0.35
N LYS A 265 1.14 -26.47 0.35
CA LYS A 265 2.14 -27.54 0.40
C LYS A 265 1.55 -28.83 0.98
N CYS A 266 0.82 -28.72 2.10
CA CYS A 266 0.14 -29.86 2.75
C CYS A 266 -0.84 -30.55 1.78
N ILE A 267 -1.71 -29.76 1.14
CA ILE A 267 -2.68 -30.28 0.16
C ILE A 267 -1.95 -30.91 -1.04
N GLN A 268 -0.88 -30.29 -1.54
CA GLN A 268 -0.10 -30.83 -2.65
C GLN A 268 0.55 -32.16 -2.27
N GLU A 269 1.10 -32.30 -1.05
CA GLU A 269 1.68 -33.54 -0.56
C GLU A 269 0.66 -34.66 -0.40
N GLU A 270 -0.50 -34.38 0.18
CA GLU A 270 -1.60 -35.34 0.29
C GLU A 270 -2.13 -35.75 -1.09
N ALA A 271 -2.15 -34.83 -2.03
CA ALA A 271 -2.65 -35.08 -3.38
C ALA A 271 -1.62 -35.74 -4.33
N LYS A 272 -0.33 -35.82 -3.96
CA LYS A 272 0.76 -36.37 -4.82
C LYS A 272 0.44 -37.75 -5.41
N ASN A 273 -0.32 -38.57 -4.68
CA ASN A 273 -0.68 -39.94 -5.06
C ASN A 273 -2.17 -40.09 -5.43
N THR A 274 -2.88 -38.99 -5.70
CA THR A 274 -4.31 -38.99 -5.99
C THR A 274 -4.62 -38.41 -7.37
N LYS A 275 -5.83 -38.68 -7.88
CA LYS A 275 -6.36 -38.11 -9.13
C LYS A 275 -6.52 -36.57 -9.08
N TRP A 276 -6.40 -35.94 -7.90
CA TRP A 276 -6.57 -34.51 -7.69
C TRP A 276 -5.30 -33.68 -7.92
N LYS A 277 -4.16 -34.33 -8.21
CA LYS A 277 -2.86 -33.69 -8.46
C LYS A 277 -2.92 -32.64 -9.59
N ASP A 278 -3.67 -32.94 -10.65
CA ASP A 278 -3.76 -32.08 -11.84
C ASP A 278 -4.61 -30.83 -11.58
N ILE A 279 -5.59 -30.90 -10.67
CA ILE A 279 -6.44 -29.77 -10.28
C ILE A 279 -5.67 -28.76 -9.41
N LEU A 280 -4.66 -29.22 -8.67
CA LEU A 280 -3.84 -28.40 -7.79
C LEU A 280 -2.65 -27.72 -8.48
N THR A 281 -2.34 -28.12 -9.72
CA THR A 281 -1.27 -27.51 -10.54
C THR A 281 -1.80 -26.40 -11.45
N THR A 282 -3.11 -26.32 -11.68
CA THR A 282 -3.75 -25.20 -12.38
C THR A 282 -3.91 -23.97 -11.47
N PRO A 283 -3.40 -22.77 -11.84
CA PRO A 283 -3.32 -21.63 -10.92
C PRO A 283 -4.64 -21.05 -10.39
N ASN A 284 -5.81 -21.39 -10.98
CA ASN A 284 -7.06 -20.64 -10.78
C ASN A 284 -8.35 -21.48 -10.56
N ILE A 285 -8.29 -22.72 -10.05
CA ILE A 285 -9.52 -23.53 -9.79
C ILE A 285 -10.05 -23.42 -8.34
N ILE A 286 -9.56 -22.48 -7.52
CA ILE A 286 -10.31 -22.12 -6.31
C ILE A 286 -11.48 -21.24 -6.75
N VAL A 287 -12.54 -21.89 -7.22
CA VAL A 287 -13.85 -21.27 -7.45
C VAL A 287 -14.22 -20.54 -6.15
N SER A 288 -14.47 -19.24 -6.30
CA SER A 288 -15.01 -18.37 -5.28
C SER A 288 -16.23 -19.03 -4.62
N PHE A 289 -16.05 -19.61 -3.43
CA PHE A 289 -17.13 -19.71 -2.46
C PHE A 289 -17.34 -18.31 -1.87
N GLN A 290 -17.82 -17.38 -2.71
CA GLN A 290 -18.45 -16.17 -2.23
C GLN A 290 -19.84 -16.52 -1.73
N GLU A 291 -20.02 -16.24 -0.44
CA GLU A 291 -21.25 -16.18 0.34
C GLU A 291 -22.53 -15.99 -0.50
N LYS A 292 -23.30 -17.07 -0.67
CA LYS A 292 -24.76 -16.95 -0.64
C LYS A 292 -25.21 -17.04 0.80
N ARG A 293 -25.15 -15.92 1.53
CA ARG A 293 -26.07 -15.67 2.64
C ARG A 293 -27.19 -14.79 2.09
N ARG A 294 -28.37 -15.40 1.97
CA ARG A 294 -29.64 -14.67 1.93
C ARG A 294 -29.90 -14.06 3.29
#